data_AF-A0A9D8XCQ4-F1
#
_entry.id   AF-A0A9D8XCQ4-F1
#
_cell.length_a   1.000
_cell.length_b   1.000
_cell.length_c   1.000
_cell.angle_alpha   90.00
_cell.angle_beta   90.00
_cell.angle_gamma   90.00
#
_symmetry.space_group_name_H-M   'P 1'
#
loop_
_entity.id
_entity.type
_entity.pdbx_description
1 polymer ?
#
loop_
_entity_poly.entity_id
_entity_poly.type
_entity_poly.pdbx_seq_one_letter_code
_entity_poly.pdbx_strand_id
1 'polypeptide(L)'
;MAGTAKKKTRAEQGLEKKRKENERNKLKNLAANEMGEFPYKKINWKRRLRAKNDLCYFAQTYFYNVFDKPLADYHRTLASSIRDVVENGGDQAILLLRGGGKTMWCLAGALHGLLYGHARWIFFIGANEKKGQEGLATFRMWLTSPLIQQDFPELVYPFLLLEAGEQAGTARSQTYRGFRTKIAVERERVVFPILQLEKRIASWYQRRDPESVREIRHPGMDPFWIPKGAYAIFTSLGILGSIRGGNVPMPYTFESIRPDAAILDDIQNDKASRSVMTVTKYRDIIDSAVRYLAKRGEKFGILFPATVIESNDLADQLGNRALNPEWRGIRVPMVQKWPEGMSNVEVTDASETSRLWQRYEMEREKSMRIHGDIRDAVKFYRKNRVLMDEGFELAWPENFERKYASPVHEAMELRYISHKAFLSNCQQVGGDVLEEAQARITARELMHKQAETPRGVVPEDTQKVVGFIDIQDEYFAYVILAVGENFTATVTDYGTYPEVGTQFYRRRQMNEWKL
;
A
#
# COMPACT_ATOMS: atom_id res chain seq x y z
N MET A 1 -53.43 24.91 -58.37
CA MET A 1 -52.89 23.54 -58.23
C MET A 1 -52.91 23.16 -56.76
N ALA A 2 -53.88 22.34 -56.33
CA ALA A 2 -53.97 21.85 -54.96
C ALA A 2 -53.12 20.58 -54.84
N GLY A 3 -52.03 20.65 -54.09
CA GLY A 3 -51.13 19.52 -53.85
C GLY A 3 -51.76 18.49 -52.91
N THR A 4 -51.98 17.29 -53.42
CA THR A 4 -52.48 16.12 -52.69
C THR A 4 -51.44 15.64 -51.67
N ALA A 5 -51.72 15.83 -50.38
CA ALA A 5 -50.94 15.25 -49.30
C ALA A 5 -51.05 13.71 -49.32
N LYS A 6 -49.97 13.02 -49.72
CA LYS A 6 -49.87 11.55 -49.65
C LYS A 6 -50.12 11.07 -48.21
N LYS A 7 -51.21 10.31 -48.00
CA LYS A 7 -51.49 9.64 -46.71
C LYS A 7 -50.41 8.58 -46.45
N LYS A 8 -49.64 8.76 -45.37
CA LYS A 8 -48.64 7.79 -44.88
C LYS A 8 -49.29 6.42 -44.64
N THR A 9 -48.61 5.35 -45.05
CA THR A 9 -49.05 3.96 -44.91
C THR A 9 -49.13 3.53 -43.43
N ARG A 10 -49.93 2.50 -43.12
CA ARG A 10 -50.13 2.00 -41.74
C ARG A 10 -48.82 1.54 -41.08
N ALA A 11 -47.86 1.06 -41.87
CA ALA A 11 -46.52 0.69 -41.42
C ALA A 11 -45.65 1.92 -41.07
N GLU A 12 -45.67 2.97 -41.90
CA GLU A 12 -44.97 4.23 -41.62
C GLU A 12 -45.53 4.93 -40.37
N GLN A 13 -46.85 4.91 -40.18
CA GLN A 13 -47.50 5.43 -38.98
C GLN A 13 -47.11 4.64 -37.72
N GLY A 14 -46.98 3.31 -37.82
CA GLY A 14 -46.50 2.45 -36.74
C GLY A 14 -45.04 2.73 -36.37
N LEU A 15 -44.17 2.91 -37.37
CA LEU A 15 -42.76 3.23 -37.16
C LEU A 15 -42.56 4.61 -36.52
N GLU A 16 -43.35 5.60 -36.96
CA GLU A 16 -43.30 6.96 -36.43
C GLU A 16 -43.88 7.06 -35.01
N LYS A 17 -44.94 6.29 -34.71
CA LYS A 17 -45.45 6.15 -33.34
C LYS A 17 -44.39 5.53 -32.41
N LYS A 18 -43.73 4.46 -32.86
CA LYS A 18 -42.64 3.81 -32.11
C LYS A 18 -41.43 4.73 -31.93
N ARG A 19 -41.10 5.56 -32.93
CA ARG A 19 -40.04 6.57 -32.84
C ARG A 19 -40.38 7.67 -31.82
N LYS A 20 -41.58 8.22 -31.85
CA LYS A 20 -42.05 9.23 -30.88
C LYS A 20 -42.12 8.65 -29.46
N GLU A 21 -42.54 7.40 -29.33
CA GLU A 21 -42.55 6.69 -28.05
C GLU A 21 -41.13 6.47 -27.52
N ASN A 22 -40.18 6.06 -28.37
CA ASN A 22 -38.77 5.96 -28.02
C ASN A 22 -38.15 7.30 -27.65
N GLU A 23 -38.46 8.39 -28.37
CA GLU A 23 -38.00 9.74 -28.04
C GLU A 23 -38.57 10.21 -26.69
N ARG A 24 -39.86 9.96 -26.43
CA ARG A 24 -40.50 10.27 -25.14
C ARG A 24 -39.90 9.46 -23.99
N ASN A 25 -39.64 8.17 -24.20
CA ASN A 25 -38.99 7.30 -23.22
C ASN A 25 -37.53 7.73 -22.98
N LYS A 26 -36.81 8.15 -24.04
CA LYS A 26 -35.45 8.70 -23.93
C LYS A 26 -35.42 9.99 -23.11
N LEU A 27 -36.36 10.91 -23.33
CA LEU A 27 -36.49 12.16 -22.57
C LEU A 27 -36.87 11.89 -21.10
N LYS A 28 -37.82 11.00 -20.85
CA LYS A 28 -38.17 10.56 -19.49
C LYS A 28 -36.96 9.96 -18.76
N ASN A 29 -36.21 9.09 -19.42
CA ASN A 29 -35.01 8.49 -18.85
C ASN A 29 -33.92 9.53 -18.62
N LEU A 30 -33.71 10.49 -19.52
CA LEU A 30 -32.75 11.58 -19.32
C LEU A 30 -33.11 12.42 -18.09
N ALA A 31 -34.39 12.80 -17.95
CA ALA A 31 -34.85 13.56 -16.79
C ALA A 31 -34.70 12.77 -15.47
N ALA A 32 -34.99 11.47 -15.48
CA ALA A 32 -34.85 10.61 -14.30
C ALA A 32 -33.38 10.33 -13.91
N ASN A 33 -32.45 10.53 -14.84
CA ASN A 33 -31.01 10.33 -14.65
C ASN A 33 -30.25 11.63 -14.32
N GLU A 34 -30.91 12.77 -14.43
CA GLU A 34 -30.32 14.09 -14.22
C GLU A 34 -30.15 14.35 -12.73
N MET A 35 -28.94 14.76 -12.31
CA MET A 35 -28.64 14.99 -10.90
C MET A 35 -29.08 16.36 -10.39
N GLY A 36 -29.36 17.30 -11.29
CA GLY A 36 -29.74 18.66 -10.95
C GLY A 36 -28.56 19.49 -10.39
N GLU A 37 -28.88 20.57 -9.69
CA GLU A 37 -27.85 21.42 -9.07
C GLU A 37 -27.20 20.72 -7.87
N PHE A 38 -25.89 20.90 -7.73
CA PHE A 38 -25.14 20.41 -6.58
C PHE A 38 -24.82 21.59 -5.62
N PRO A 39 -24.58 21.34 -4.32
CA PRO A 39 -24.55 22.39 -3.30
C PRO A 39 -23.23 23.18 -3.25
N TYR A 40 -22.70 23.63 -4.39
CA TYR A 40 -21.40 24.33 -4.47
C TYR A 40 -21.30 25.57 -3.57
N LYS A 41 -22.41 26.28 -3.34
CA LYS A 41 -22.44 27.48 -2.46
C LYS A 41 -22.18 27.16 -0.98
N LYS A 42 -22.31 25.89 -0.55
CA LYS A 42 -22.14 25.46 0.85
C LYS A 42 -20.69 25.07 1.20
N ILE A 43 -19.75 25.13 0.25
CA ILE A 43 -18.34 24.78 0.45
C ILE A 43 -17.72 25.63 1.56
N ASN A 44 -17.07 24.97 2.53
CA ASN A 44 -16.23 25.64 3.49
C ASN A 44 -14.81 25.85 2.93
N TRP A 45 -14.61 26.96 2.23
CA TRP A 45 -13.33 27.27 1.59
C TRP A 45 -12.17 27.45 2.57
N LYS A 46 -12.42 27.95 3.79
CA LYS A 46 -11.37 28.10 4.79
C LYS A 46 -10.81 26.73 5.20
N ARG A 47 -11.70 25.75 5.42
CA ARG A 47 -11.32 24.37 5.75
C ARG A 47 -10.63 23.68 4.58
N ARG A 48 -11.24 23.75 3.39
CA ARG A 48 -10.70 23.17 2.15
C ARG A 48 -9.31 23.72 1.81
N LEU A 49 -9.09 25.03 1.90
CA LEU A 49 -7.79 25.63 1.55
C LEU A 49 -6.71 25.31 2.59
N ARG A 50 -7.06 25.29 3.89
CA ARG A 50 -6.11 24.86 4.93
C ARG A 50 -5.67 23.42 4.72
N ALA A 51 -6.60 22.53 4.38
CA ALA A 51 -6.32 21.12 4.15
C ALA A 51 -5.55 20.83 2.85
N LYS A 52 -5.52 21.77 1.89
CA LYS A 52 -4.81 21.61 0.60
C LYS A 52 -3.32 21.30 0.80
N ASN A 53 -2.67 21.97 1.75
CA ASN A 53 -1.23 21.85 1.97
C ASN A 53 -0.86 21.12 3.28
N ASP A 54 -1.85 20.66 4.05
CA ASP A 54 -1.63 20.05 5.36
C ASP A 54 -2.42 18.73 5.45
N LEU A 55 -1.74 17.63 5.13
CA LEU A 55 -2.34 16.29 5.14
C LEU A 55 -2.71 15.85 6.57
N CYS A 56 -1.97 16.29 7.59
CA CYS A 56 -2.34 16.04 8.98
C CYS A 56 -3.68 16.70 9.32
N TYR A 57 -3.82 17.99 8.98
CA TYR A 57 -5.08 18.71 9.16
C TYR A 57 -6.21 18.10 8.33
N PHE A 58 -5.96 17.71 7.08
CA PHE A 58 -6.94 17.01 6.24
C PHE A 58 -7.44 15.73 6.94
N ALA A 59 -6.54 14.85 7.35
CA ALA A 59 -6.86 13.58 7.99
C ALA A 59 -7.67 13.77 9.29
N GLN A 60 -7.18 14.60 10.21
CA GLN A 60 -7.84 14.85 11.49
C GLN A 60 -9.16 15.61 11.36
N THR A 61 -9.31 16.44 10.33
CA THR A 61 -10.55 17.21 10.14
C THR A 61 -11.63 16.38 9.46
N TYR A 62 -11.32 15.74 8.34
CA TYR A 62 -12.33 15.03 7.55
C TYR A 62 -12.65 13.63 8.09
N PHE A 63 -11.74 13.05 8.88
CA PHE A 63 -11.85 11.69 9.43
C PHE A 63 -11.48 11.64 10.91
N TYR A 64 -12.03 12.55 11.71
CA TYR A 64 -11.70 12.72 13.14
C TYR A 64 -11.85 11.44 13.99
N ASN A 65 -12.78 10.54 13.64
CA ASN A 65 -12.95 9.25 14.33
C ASN A 65 -11.85 8.22 13.98
N VAL A 66 -11.19 8.38 12.83
CA VAL A 66 -10.07 7.54 12.41
C VAL A 66 -8.74 8.10 12.92
N PHE A 67 -8.59 9.42 12.91
CA PHE A 67 -7.41 10.14 13.39
C PHE A 67 -7.72 10.89 14.69
N ASP A 68 -8.20 10.14 15.68
CA ASP A 68 -8.77 10.64 16.94
C ASP A 68 -7.72 11.04 17.98
N LYS A 69 -6.52 10.46 17.87
CA LYS A 69 -5.42 10.70 18.80
C LYS A 69 -4.62 11.95 18.42
N PRO A 70 -4.04 12.65 19.41
CA PRO A 70 -3.04 13.67 19.16
C PRO A 70 -1.88 13.11 18.32
N LEU A 71 -1.36 13.94 17.41
CA LEU A 71 -0.27 13.54 16.53
C LEU A 71 1.06 13.58 17.27
N ALA A 72 1.79 12.47 17.25
CA ALA A 72 3.23 12.48 17.50
C ALA A 72 4.02 13.22 16.42
N ASP A 73 5.25 13.62 16.73
CA ASP A 73 6.12 14.41 15.84
C ASP A 73 6.38 13.73 14.50
N TYR A 74 6.60 12.42 14.49
CA TYR A 74 6.88 11.67 13.25
C TYR A 74 5.70 11.70 12.26
N HIS A 75 4.46 11.92 12.72
CA HIS A 75 3.30 11.99 11.82
C HIS A 75 3.40 13.15 10.83
N ARG A 76 4.04 14.27 11.21
CA ARG A 76 4.24 15.39 10.28
C ARG A 76 5.20 15.01 9.15
N THR A 77 6.30 14.35 9.49
CA THR A 77 7.27 13.83 8.52
C THR A 77 6.64 12.79 7.61
N LEU A 78 5.90 11.84 8.20
CA LEU A 78 5.12 10.82 7.49
C LEU A 78 4.13 11.45 6.49
N ALA A 79 3.28 12.35 6.97
CA ALA A 79 2.24 12.97 6.16
C ALA A 79 2.83 13.85 5.04
N SER A 80 3.91 14.58 5.33
CA SER A 80 4.61 15.36 4.30
C SER A 80 5.23 14.47 3.23
N SER A 81 5.81 13.34 3.62
CA SER A 81 6.40 12.37 2.71
C SER A 81 5.35 11.66 1.83
N ILE A 82 4.21 11.26 2.42
CA ILE A 82 3.07 10.69 1.66
C ILE A 82 2.58 11.70 0.62
N ARG A 83 2.37 12.95 1.04
CA ARG A 83 1.92 14.03 0.13
C ARG A 83 2.94 14.25 -1.00
N ASP A 84 4.23 14.34 -0.68
CA ASP A 84 5.30 14.52 -1.67
C ASP A 84 5.32 13.39 -2.71
N VAL A 85 5.16 12.13 -2.30
CA VAL A 85 5.13 11.00 -3.23
C VAL A 85 3.92 11.07 -4.16
N VAL A 86 2.75 11.44 -3.64
CA VAL A 86 1.52 11.57 -4.46
C VAL A 86 1.60 12.79 -5.38
N GLU A 87 2.23 13.88 -4.93
CA GLU A 87 2.34 15.14 -5.68
C GLU A 87 3.48 15.14 -6.71
N ASN A 88 4.65 14.60 -6.35
CA ASN A 88 5.90 14.78 -7.09
C ASN A 88 6.52 13.44 -7.54
N GLY A 89 6.07 12.32 -6.97
CA GLY A 89 6.58 10.99 -7.28
C GLY A 89 7.76 10.56 -6.39
N GLY A 90 8.48 9.54 -6.83
CA GLY A 90 9.56 8.90 -6.09
C GLY A 90 9.08 7.82 -5.13
N ASP A 91 10.02 7.05 -4.58
CA ASP A 91 9.70 5.91 -3.73
C ASP A 91 9.78 6.30 -2.26
N GLN A 92 8.93 5.68 -1.44
CA GLN A 92 8.92 5.88 -0.01
C GLN A 92 8.48 4.62 0.71
N ALA A 93 9.40 4.00 1.45
CA ALA A 93 9.10 2.96 2.42
C ALA A 93 8.76 3.58 3.78
N ILE A 94 7.65 3.15 4.39
CA ILE A 94 7.13 3.64 5.67
C ILE A 94 6.99 2.44 6.59
N LEU A 95 7.90 2.31 7.56
CA LEU A 95 7.94 1.23 8.52
C LEU A 95 7.43 1.72 9.87
N LEU A 96 6.20 1.32 10.19
CA LEU A 96 5.48 1.73 11.39
C LEU A 96 4.97 0.51 12.14
N LEU A 97 4.81 0.70 13.46
CA LEU A 97 4.21 -0.30 14.33
C LEU A 97 2.86 -0.78 13.82
N ARG A 98 2.56 -2.05 14.07
CA ARG A 98 1.25 -2.61 13.74
C ARG A 98 0.18 -1.89 14.57
N GLY A 99 -0.89 -1.43 13.90
CA GLY A 99 -1.89 -0.56 14.53
C GLY A 99 -1.54 0.93 14.52
N GLY A 100 -0.36 1.33 14.02
CA GLY A 100 0.06 2.74 13.89
C GLY A 100 -0.63 3.54 12.77
N GLY A 101 -1.74 3.05 12.22
CA GLY A 101 -2.55 3.78 11.22
C GLY A 101 -1.93 3.90 9.82
N LYS A 102 -0.89 3.13 9.49
CA LYS A 102 -0.13 3.23 8.22
C LYS A 102 -1.00 3.21 6.96
N THR A 103 -1.91 2.23 6.85
CA THR A 103 -2.86 2.13 5.74
C THR A 103 -3.80 3.35 5.67
N MET A 104 -4.29 3.82 6.83
CA MET A 104 -5.21 4.97 6.89
C MET A 104 -4.51 6.25 6.44
N TRP A 105 -3.26 6.48 6.85
CA TRP A 105 -2.46 7.62 6.38
C TRP A 105 -2.25 7.60 4.86
N CYS A 106 -1.92 6.44 4.28
CA CYS A 106 -1.77 6.31 2.83
C CYS A 106 -3.10 6.48 2.08
N LEU A 107 -4.22 5.97 2.59
CA LEU A 107 -5.56 6.21 2.03
C LEU A 107 -5.95 7.70 2.12
N ALA A 108 -5.60 8.38 3.21
CA ALA A 108 -5.83 9.82 3.37
C ALA A 108 -5.02 10.61 2.35
N GLY A 109 -3.74 10.24 2.15
CA GLY A 109 -2.90 10.80 1.10
C GLY A 109 -3.45 10.58 -0.31
N ALA A 110 -3.94 9.37 -0.60
CA ALA A 110 -4.57 9.07 -1.89
C ALA A 110 -5.83 9.92 -2.11
N LEU A 111 -6.74 9.96 -1.15
CA LEU A 111 -7.97 10.74 -1.27
C LEU A 111 -7.68 12.24 -1.40
N HIS A 112 -6.76 12.76 -0.58
CA HIS A 112 -6.27 14.14 -0.68
C HIS A 112 -5.73 14.44 -2.09
N GLY A 113 -4.83 13.58 -2.58
CA GLY A 113 -4.23 13.75 -3.90
C GLY A 113 -5.24 13.75 -5.04
N LEU A 114 -6.26 12.88 -4.98
CA LEU A 114 -7.32 12.81 -5.99
C LEU A 114 -8.29 14.00 -5.90
N LEU A 115 -8.67 14.44 -4.69
CA LEU A 115 -9.60 15.56 -4.49
C LEU A 115 -9.02 16.91 -4.94
N TYR A 116 -7.76 17.17 -4.64
CA TYR A 116 -7.06 18.39 -5.07
C TYR A 116 -6.43 18.25 -6.48
N GLY A 117 -6.51 17.07 -7.10
CA GLY A 117 -5.98 16.79 -8.43
C GLY A 117 -4.45 16.89 -8.51
N HIS A 118 -3.76 16.50 -7.45
CA HIS A 118 -2.31 16.29 -7.41
C HIS A 118 -1.92 14.99 -8.15
N ALA A 119 -2.80 13.99 -8.07
CA ALA A 119 -2.78 12.76 -8.83
C ALA A 119 -4.13 12.57 -9.53
N ARG A 120 -4.12 11.92 -10.70
CA ARG A 120 -5.30 11.59 -11.50
C ARG A 120 -5.64 10.11 -11.38
N TRP A 121 -4.65 9.23 -11.22
CA TRP A 121 -4.91 7.80 -11.05
C TRP A 121 -3.95 7.14 -10.07
N ILE A 122 -4.50 6.61 -8.97
CA ILE A 122 -3.75 5.91 -7.92
C ILE A 122 -4.13 4.42 -7.88
N PHE A 123 -3.12 3.56 -7.81
CA PHE A 123 -3.29 2.12 -7.57
C PHE A 123 -3.09 1.81 -6.08
N PHE A 124 -3.97 0.99 -5.51
CA PHE A 124 -3.86 0.44 -4.16
C PHE A 124 -3.72 -1.08 -4.26
N ILE A 125 -2.52 -1.57 -4.01
CA ILE A 125 -2.12 -2.95 -4.21
C ILE A 125 -1.95 -3.60 -2.83
N GLY A 126 -2.84 -4.52 -2.49
CA GLY A 126 -2.74 -5.31 -1.26
C GLY A 126 -1.97 -6.62 -1.46
N ALA A 127 -1.69 -7.34 -0.36
CA ALA A 127 -1.09 -8.68 -0.41
C ALA A 127 -1.84 -9.68 -1.30
N ASN A 128 -3.16 -9.50 -1.43
CA ASN A 128 -4.03 -10.28 -2.29
C ASN A 128 -5.25 -9.43 -2.69
N GLU A 129 -6.09 -9.97 -3.57
CA GLU A 129 -7.28 -9.28 -4.07
C GLU A 129 -8.22 -8.85 -2.94
N LYS A 130 -8.46 -9.73 -1.95
CA LYS A 130 -9.33 -9.43 -0.80
C LYS A 130 -8.82 -8.21 -0.01
N LYS A 131 -7.51 -8.16 0.27
CA LYS A 131 -6.88 -7.04 0.99
C LYS A 131 -6.96 -5.75 0.20
N GLY A 132 -6.77 -5.81 -1.13
CA GLY A 132 -7.04 -4.66 -1.99
C GLY A 132 -8.48 -4.17 -1.86
N GLN A 133 -9.45 -5.07 -1.99
CA GLN A 133 -10.88 -4.76 -1.91
C GLN A 133 -11.29 -4.14 -0.56
N GLU A 134 -10.69 -4.57 0.56
CA GLU A 134 -10.88 -3.94 1.88
C GLU A 134 -10.45 -2.46 1.88
N GLY A 135 -9.30 -2.14 1.25
CA GLY A 135 -8.83 -0.76 1.07
C GLY A 135 -9.78 0.07 0.19
N LEU A 136 -10.24 -0.50 -0.92
CA LEU A 136 -11.21 0.15 -1.81
C LEU A 136 -12.56 0.42 -1.12
N ALA A 137 -13.06 -0.53 -0.32
CA ALA A 137 -14.28 -0.37 0.45
C ALA A 137 -14.15 0.76 1.48
N THR A 138 -13.01 0.84 2.17
CA THR A 138 -12.71 1.94 3.10
C THR A 138 -12.66 3.29 2.37
N PHE A 139 -11.98 3.34 1.22
CA PHE A 139 -11.91 4.55 0.39
C PHE A 139 -13.30 5.03 -0.04
N ARG A 140 -14.19 4.11 -0.47
CA ARG A 140 -15.58 4.42 -0.83
C ARG A 140 -16.37 5.00 0.34
N MET A 141 -16.26 4.36 1.50
CA MET A 141 -16.91 4.83 2.72
C MET A 141 -16.46 6.27 3.06
N TRP A 142 -15.20 6.62 2.81
CA TRP A 142 -14.72 7.98 3.07
C TRP A 142 -15.30 9.05 2.12
N LEU A 143 -15.70 8.68 0.90
CA LEU A 143 -16.40 9.58 -0.01
C LEU A 143 -17.80 9.97 0.51
N THR A 144 -18.35 9.19 1.44
CA THR A 144 -19.65 9.47 2.07
C THR A 144 -19.52 10.40 3.30
N SER A 145 -18.30 10.82 3.66
CA SER A 145 -18.07 11.75 4.77
C SER A 145 -18.81 13.08 4.57
N PRO A 146 -19.63 13.54 5.53
CA PRO A 146 -20.38 14.80 5.40
C PRO A 146 -19.49 16.02 5.17
N LEU A 147 -18.29 16.04 5.76
CA LEU A 147 -17.34 17.14 5.59
C LEU A 147 -16.72 17.14 4.19
N ILE A 148 -16.42 15.96 3.64
CA ILE A 148 -15.95 15.81 2.25
C ILE A 148 -17.07 16.21 1.28
N GLN A 149 -18.31 15.78 1.54
CA GLN A 149 -19.48 16.17 0.74
C GLN A 149 -19.74 17.67 0.75
N GLN A 150 -19.55 18.33 1.89
CA GLN A 150 -19.68 19.77 1.99
C GLN A 150 -18.60 20.49 1.18
N ASP A 151 -17.35 20.05 1.25
CA ASP A 151 -16.20 20.80 0.73
C ASP A 151 -15.83 20.48 -0.71
N PHE A 152 -16.15 19.27 -1.18
CA PHE A 152 -15.89 18.79 -2.54
C PHE A 152 -17.17 18.30 -3.23
N PRO A 153 -18.30 19.01 -3.15
CA PRO A 153 -19.57 18.54 -3.69
C PRO A 153 -19.48 18.29 -5.20
N GLU A 154 -18.65 19.02 -5.93
CA GLU A 154 -18.43 18.81 -7.36
C GLU A 154 -17.78 17.46 -7.71
N LEU A 155 -17.15 16.81 -6.74
CA LEU A 155 -16.47 15.53 -6.89
C LEU A 155 -17.24 14.39 -6.23
N VAL A 156 -17.92 14.65 -5.09
CA VAL A 156 -18.50 13.57 -4.28
C VAL A 156 -20.03 13.54 -4.21
N TYR A 157 -20.71 14.67 -4.43
CA TYR A 157 -22.19 14.70 -4.41
C TYR A 157 -22.82 13.71 -5.40
N PRO A 158 -22.26 13.47 -6.60
CA PRO A 158 -22.82 12.48 -7.50
C PRO A 158 -22.75 11.03 -6.97
N PHE A 159 -21.82 10.70 -6.07
CA PHE A 159 -21.80 9.38 -5.40
C PHE A 159 -22.93 9.28 -4.36
N LEU A 160 -23.20 10.35 -3.61
CA LEU A 160 -24.26 10.39 -2.61
C LEU A 160 -25.64 10.11 -3.22
N LEU A 161 -25.94 10.71 -4.37
CA LEU A 161 -27.21 10.50 -5.08
C LEU A 161 -27.42 9.05 -5.54
N LEU A 162 -26.33 8.37 -5.89
CA LEU A 162 -26.37 6.95 -6.29
C LEU A 162 -26.61 6.04 -5.08
N GLU A 163 -26.04 6.38 -3.93
CA GLU A 163 -26.19 5.61 -2.69
C GLU A 163 -27.60 5.80 -2.08
N ALA A 164 -28.13 7.02 -2.10
CA ALA A 164 -29.45 7.34 -1.56
C ALA A 164 -30.61 6.75 -2.38
N GLY A 165 -30.35 6.24 -3.59
CA GLY A 165 -31.40 5.77 -4.50
C GLY A 165 -32.34 6.89 -4.98
N GLU A 166 -31.96 8.16 -4.80
CA GLU A 166 -32.74 9.34 -5.18
C GLU A 166 -32.82 9.54 -6.70
N GLN A 167 -32.04 8.75 -7.46
CA GLN A 167 -32.11 8.69 -8.92
C GLN A 167 -32.58 7.30 -9.37
N ALA A 168 -33.45 7.26 -10.38
CA ALA A 168 -33.92 6.00 -10.96
C ALA A 168 -32.82 5.26 -11.77
N GLY A 169 -31.68 5.91 -12.00
CA GLY A 169 -30.58 5.45 -12.84
C GLY A 169 -29.42 4.81 -12.10
N THR A 170 -28.56 4.12 -12.85
CA THR A 170 -27.26 3.63 -12.37
C THR A 170 -26.16 4.68 -12.54
N ALA A 171 -24.99 4.46 -11.95
CA ALA A 171 -23.79 5.27 -12.17
C ALA A 171 -23.51 5.57 -13.67
N ARG A 172 -23.68 4.55 -14.53
CA ARG A 172 -23.45 4.69 -15.98
C ARG A 172 -24.43 5.64 -16.67
N SER A 173 -25.64 5.78 -16.11
CA SER A 173 -26.69 6.59 -16.69
C SER A 173 -26.80 7.98 -16.06
N GLN A 174 -26.11 8.27 -14.97
CA GLN A 174 -26.17 9.60 -14.36
C GLN A 174 -25.72 10.72 -15.33
N THR A 175 -26.48 11.81 -15.38
CA THR A 175 -26.17 13.00 -16.17
C THR A 175 -26.14 14.25 -15.31
N TYR A 176 -25.33 15.22 -15.73
CA TYR A 176 -25.33 16.60 -15.24
C TYR A 176 -25.46 17.54 -16.44
N ARG A 177 -26.51 18.37 -16.44
CA ARG A 177 -26.84 19.31 -17.53
C ARG A 177 -26.91 18.62 -18.89
N GLY A 178 -27.50 17.42 -18.93
CA GLY A 178 -27.65 16.61 -20.15
C GLY A 178 -26.39 15.85 -20.60
N PHE A 179 -25.24 16.01 -19.93
CA PHE A 179 -24.01 15.29 -20.23
C PHE A 179 -23.79 14.15 -19.23
N ARG A 180 -23.29 12.99 -19.68
CA ARG A 180 -22.96 11.87 -18.78
C ARG A 180 -21.84 12.28 -17.83
N THR A 181 -22.02 12.02 -16.54
CA THR A 181 -20.98 12.32 -15.53
C THR A 181 -19.80 11.36 -15.62
N LYS A 182 -19.93 10.21 -16.29
CA LYS A 182 -18.88 9.16 -16.43
C LYS A 182 -18.39 8.58 -15.09
N ILE A 183 -19.12 8.84 -14.01
CA ILE A 183 -18.89 8.23 -12.70
C ILE A 183 -18.92 6.70 -12.81
N ALA A 184 -18.05 6.03 -12.07
CA ALA A 184 -18.04 4.58 -12.00
C ALA A 184 -17.75 4.10 -10.58
N VAL A 185 -18.54 3.12 -10.13
CA VAL A 185 -18.32 2.36 -8.90
C VAL A 185 -18.33 0.90 -9.30
N GLU A 186 -17.15 0.34 -9.58
CA GLU A 186 -17.00 -1.02 -10.11
C GLU A 186 -16.53 -1.99 -9.03
N ARG A 187 -16.08 -3.20 -9.36
CA ARG A 187 -15.47 -4.08 -8.35
C ARG A 187 -14.07 -3.60 -7.96
N GLU A 188 -13.24 -3.25 -8.92
CA GLU A 188 -11.80 -2.97 -8.69
C GLU A 188 -11.46 -1.49 -8.74
N ARG A 189 -12.40 -0.61 -9.07
CA ARG A 189 -12.11 0.82 -9.16
C ARG A 189 -13.28 1.72 -8.85
N VAL A 190 -12.95 2.95 -8.48
CA VAL A 190 -13.85 4.10 -8.42
C VAL A 190 -13.33 5.17 -9.37
N VAL A 191 -14.24 5.77 -10.13
CA VAL A 191 -13.95 6.87 -11.06
C VAL A 191 -14.81 8.06 -10.67
N PHE A 192 -14.16 9.20 -10.41
CA PHE A 192 -14.79 10.44 -10.03
C PHE A 192 -15.59 11.04 -11.21
N PRO A 193 -16.72 11.71 -10.93
CA PRO A 193 -17.57 12.30 -11.96
C PRO A 193 -16.87 13.46 -12.70
N ILE A 194 -17.34 13.71 -13.91
CA ILE A 194 -17.10 14.92 -14.69
C ILE A 194 -18.37 15.76 -14.67
N LEU A 195 -18.34 16.89 -13.98
CA LEU A 195 -19.39 17.90 -14.03
C LEU A 195 -18.97 19.02 -14.97
N GLN A 196 -19.70 19.23 -16.07
CA GLN A 196 -19.47 20.33 -17.01
C GLN A 196 -20.00 21.65 -16.44
N LEU A 197 -19.14 22.36 -15.72
CA LEU A 197 -19.47 23.61 -15.05
C LEU A 197 -19.60 24.76 -16.06
N GLU A 198 -20.64 25.56 -15.88
CA GLU A 198 -20.78 26.86 -16.56
C GLU A 198 -19.74 27.86 -16.06
N LYS A 199 -19.43 28.86 -16.91
CA LYS A 199 -18.54 29.98 -16.58
C LYS A 199 -18.87 30.63 -15.24
N ARG A 200 -20.17 30.83 -14.93
CA ARG A 200 -20.62 31.43 -13.66
C ARG A 200 -20.16 30.63 -12.43
N ILE A 201 -20.31 29.30 -12.48
CA ILE A 201 -19.91 28.40 -11.39
C ILE A 201 -18.37 28.33 -11.36
N ALA A 202 -17.72 28.17 -12.50
CA ALA A 202 -16.26 28.15 -12.59
C ALA A 202 -15.62 29.41 -11.99
N SER A 203 -16.12 30.60 -12.35
CA SER A 203 -15.66 31.86 -11.76
C SER A 203 -15.90 31.95 -10.26
N TRP A 204 -16.94 31.29 -9.73
CA TRP A 204 -17.16 31.23 -8.29
C TRP A 204 -16.07 30.41 -7.57
N TYR A 205 -15.62 29.32 -8.17
CA TYR A 205 -14.49 28.50 -7.70
C TYR A 205 -13.16 29.26 -7.83
N GLN A 206 -12.86 29.79 -9.02
CA GLN A 206 -11.58 30.45 -9.32
C GLN A 206 -11.32 31.71 -8.50
N ARG A 207 -12.37 32.44 -8.07
CA ARG A 207 -12.22 33.57 -7.14
C ARG A 207 -11.69 33.17 -5.77
N ARG A 208 -11.73 31.89 -5.41
CA ARG A 208 -11.36 31.38 -4.08
C ARG A 208 -10.16 30.44 -4.14
N ASP A 209 -10.11 29.59 -5.16
CA ASP A 209 -8.94 28.79 -5.53
C ASP A 209 -8.79 28.82 -7.06
N PRO A 210 -7.88 29.65 -7.60
CA PRO A 210 -7.69 29.82 -9.04
C PRO A 210 -7.43 28.49 -9.79
N GLU A 211 -6.88 27.49 -9.12
CA GLU A 211 -6.52 26.20 -9.71
C GLU A 211 -7.59 25.12 -9.55
N SER A 212 -8.66 25.38 -8.80
CA SER A 212 -9.64 24.35 -8.44
C SER A 212 -10.44 23.79 -9.62
N VAL A 213 -10.53 24.54 -10.72
CA VAL A 213 -11.19 24.15 -11.96
C VAL A 213 -10.33 24.54 -13.16
N ARG A 214 -10.43 23.78 -14.24
CA ARG A 214 -9.74 24.06 -15.51
C ARG A 214 -10.73 24.12 -16.67
N GLU A 215 -10.45 25.01 -17.62
CA GLU A 215 -11.21 25.12 -18.86
C GLU A 215 -10.87 23.96 -19.79
N ILE A 216 -11.89 23.38 -20.42
CA ILE A 216 -11.79 22.37 -21.46
C ILE A 216 -12.29 22.97 -22.76
N ARG A 217 -11.46 22.88 -23.80
CA ARG A 217 -11.79 23.31 -25.16
C ARG A 217 -11.83 22.09 -26.05
N HIS A 218 -12.99 21.80 -26.63
CA HIS A 218 -13.19 20.71 -27.58
C HIS A 218 -13.80 21.24 -28.87
N PRO A 219 -13.30 20.83 -30.06
CA PRO A 219 -13.90 21.22 -31.32
C PRO A 219 -15.39 20.86 -31.38
N GLY A 220 -16.25 21.83 -31.68
CA GLY A 220 -17.70 21.61 -31.79
C GLY A 220 -18.47 21.57 -30.46
N MET A 221 -17.85 21.99 -29.35
CA MET A 221 -18.55 22.24 -28.09
C MET A 221 -18.22 23.63 -27.57
N ASP A 222 -19.17 24.27 -26.91
CA ASP A 222 -18.89 25.49 -26.15
C ASP A 222 -17.87 25.18 -25.04
N PRO A 223 -16.94 26.11 -24.72
CA PRO A 223 -16.03 25.94 -23.61
C PRO A 223 -16.77 25.67 -22.30
N PHE A 224 -16.28 24.69 -21.54
CA PHE A 224 -16.80 24.34 -20.24
C PHE A 224 -15.66 24.11 -19.25
N TRP A 225 -15.96 24.11 -17.96
CA TRP A 225 -14.96 23.90 -16.92
C TRP A 225 -15.21 22.59 -16.20
N ILE A 226 -14.12 21.95 -15.76
CA ILE A 226 -14.18 20.77 -14.91
C ILE A 226 -13.34 20.98 -13.65
N PRO A 227 -13.74 20.41 -12.50
CA PRO A 227 -12.89 20.36 -11.30
C PRO A 227 -11.54 19.70 -11.58
N LYS A 228 -10.49 20.10 -10.84
CA LYS A 228 -9.14 19.53 -11.02
C LYS A 228 -9.08 18.03 -10.73
N GLY A 229 -9.83 17.54 -9.74
CA GLY A 229 -10.01 16.13 -9.42
C GLY A 229 -11.06 15.39 -10.27
N ALA A 230 -11.62 16.02 -11.31
CA ALA A 230 -12.60 15.37 -12.16
C ALA A 230 -11.97 14.20 -12.93
N TYR A 231 -12.70 13.09 -13.02
CA TYR A 231 -12.22 11.84 -13.64
C TYR A 231 -10.96 11.26 -12.98
N ALA A 232 -10.73 11.58 -11.71
CA ALA A 232 -9.78 10.88 -10.86
C ALA A 232 -10.16 9.39 -10.70
N ILE A 233 -9.18 8.50 -10.65
CA ILE A 233 -9.37 7.06 -10.59
C ILE A 233 -8.61 6.49 -9.39
N PHE A 234 -9.31 5.69 -8.58
CA PHE A 234 -8.70 4.88 -7.55
C PHE A 234 -8.95 3.41 -7.90
N THR A 235 -7.88 2.66 -8.18
CA THR A 235 -7.94 1.24 -8.56
C THR A 235 -7.36 0.40 -7.43
N SER A 236 -7.94 -0.76 -7.17
CA SER A 236 -7.42 -1.72 -6.22
C SER A 236 -7.24 -3.13 -6.79
N LEU A 237 -6.11 -3.74 -6.45
CA LEU A 237 -5.66 -5.05 -6.92
C LEU A 237 -4.89 -5.79 -5.82
N GLY A 238 -4.64 -7.09 -6.03
CA GLY A 238 -3.60 -7.82 -5.27
C GLY A 238 -2.23 -7.75 -5.97
N ILE A 239 -1.14 -7.94 -5.22
CA ILE A 239 0.23 -7.90 -5.76
C ILE A 239 0.51 -8.94 -6.85
N LEU A 240 -0.20 -10.08 -6.82
CA LEU A 240 -0.13 -11.12 -7.86
C LEU A 240 -1.18 -10.95 -8.96
N GLY A 241 -1.98 -9.86 -8.93
CA GLY A 241 -2.99 -9.55 -9.94
C GLY A 241 -2.40 -8.95 -11.22
N SER A 242 -3.27 -8.65 -12.18
CA SER A 242 -2.89 -8.03 -13.46
C SER A 242 -2.59 -6.54 -13.30
N ILE A 243 -1.38 -6.22 -12.81
CA ILE A 243 -0.95 -4.83 -12.57
C ILE A 243 -0.63 -4.08 -13.88
N ARG A 244 -0.20 -4.77 -14.93
CA ARG A 244 0.31 -4.12 -16.16
C ARG A 244 -0.80 -3.47 -17.00
N GLY A 245 -0.45 -2.39 -17.73
CA GLY A 245 -1.25 -1.88 -18.86
C GLY A 245 -2.32 -0.83 -18.53
N GLY A 246 -2.25 -0.17 -17.38
CA GLY A 246 -3.19 0.90 -17.01
C GLY A 246 -3.15 2.10 -17.97
N ASN A 247 -4.13 2.20 -18.86
CA ASN A 247 -4.34 3.36 -19.75
C ASN A 247 -5.84 3.57 -19.97
N VAL A 248 -6.35 4.76 -19.67
CA VAL A 248 -7.74 5.16 -19.91
C VAL A 248 -7.78 6.50 -20.63
N PRO A 249 -8.56 6.65 -21.72
CA PRO A 249 -8.73 7.95 -22.35
C PRO A 249 -9.60 8.88 -21.49
N MET A 250 -9.15 10.10 -21.29
CA MET A 250 -9.90 11.18 -20.66
C MET A 250 -11.10 11.57 -21.54
N PRO A 251 -12.35 11.55 -21.05
CA PRO A 251 -13.52 11.94 -21.84
C PRO A 251 -13.42 13.39 -22.32
N TYR A 252 -13.77 13.68 -23.56
CA TYR A 252 -13.73 15.03 -24.16
C TYR A 252 -12.34 15.55 -24.52
N THR A 253 -11.23 15.15 -23.90
CA THR A 253 -9.88 15.54 -24.40
C THR A 253 -9.17 14.40 -25.12
N PHE A 254 -9.61 13.16 -24.90
CA PHE A 254 -8.98 11.93 -25.40
C PHE A 254 -7.51 11.77 -24.99
N GLU A 255 -7.05 12.57 -24.01
CA GLU A 255 -5.73 12.46 -23.41
C GLU A 255 -5.59 11.08 -22.74
N SER A 256 -4.49 10.38 -23.01
CA SER A 256 -4.17 9.13 -22.35
C SER A 256 -3.84 9.39 -20.89
N ILE A 257 -4.64 8.85 -19.97
CA ILE A 257 -4.39 8.90 -18.52
C ILE A 257 -3.72 7.58 -18.12
N ARG A 258 -2.58 7.72 -17.44
CA ARG A 258 -1.87 6.62 -16.79
C ARG A 258 -1.75 6.88 -15.28
N PRO A 259 -1.46 5.84 -14.48
CA PRO A 259 -1.26 6.00 -13.05
C PRO A 259 -0.11 6.95 -12.69
N ASP A 260 -0.34 7.78 -11.69
CA ASP A 260 0.63 8.72 -11.13
C ASP A 260 1.28 8.15 -9.85
N ALA A 261 0.60 7.25 -9.14
CA ALA A 261 1.14 6.63 -7.94
C ALA A 261 0.58 5.22 -7.67
N ALA A 262 1.34 4.44 -6.89
CA ALA A 262 0.92 3.16 -6.33
C ALA A 262 1.17 3.12 -4.81
N ILE A 263 0.24 2.53 -4.07
CA ILE A 263 0.34 2.21 -2.65
C ILE A 263 0.43 0.68 -2.55
N LEU A 264 1.54 0.18 -2.00
CA LEU A 264 1.79 -1.21 -1.72
C LEU A 264 1.46 -1.47 -0.25
N ASP A 265 0.20 -1.77 0.06
CA ASP A 265 -0.28 -1.88 1.44
C ASP A 265 -0.08 -3.29 1.98
N ASP A 266 0.84 -3.43 2.95
CA ASP A 266 1.14 -4.69 3.64
C ASP A 266 1.23 -5.88 2.67
N ILE A 267 1.92 -5.70 1.53
CA ILE A 267 1.97 -6.71 0.46
C ILE A 267 2.67 -8.01 0.87
N GLN A 268 3.39 -8.00 2.00
CA GLN A 268 4.01 -9.17 2.61
C GLN A 268 3.21 -9.69 3.82
N ASN A 269 3.27 -11.00 4.04
CA ASN A 269 2.76 -11.68 5.23
C ASN A 269 3.85 -12.58 5.84
N ASP A 270 3.60 -13.18 7.01
CA ASP A 270 4.59 -13.99 7.75
C ASP A 270 5.20 -15.14 6.93
N LYS A 271 4.42 -15.75 6.02
CA LYS A 271 4.94 -16.82 5.15
C LYS A 271 5.84 -16.25 4.06
N ALA A 272 5.46 -15.12 3.48
CA ALA A 272 6.21 -14.45 2.44
C ALA A 272 7.52 -13.87 2.99
N SER A 273 7.52 -13.27 4.17
CA SER A 273 8.69 -12.63 4.78
C SER A 273 9.82 -13.62 5.07
N ARG A 274 9.49 -14.87 5.42
CA ARG A 274 10.49 -15.95 5.65
C ARG A 274 11.09 -16.53 4.37
N SER A 275 10.49 -16.28 3.21
CA SER A 275 10.86 -16.93 1.96
C SER A 275 11.66 -15.97 1.08
N VAL A 276 12.98 -16.17 1.00
CA VAL A 276 13.87 -15.39 0.11
C VAL A 276 13.34 -15.36 -1.32
N MET A 277 12.89 -16.50 -1.87
CA MET A 277 12.30 -16.56 -3.21
C MET A 277 11.05 -15.69 -3.35
N THR A 278 10.19 -15.65 -2.34
CA THR A 278 8.96 -14.84 -2.38
C THR A 278 9.28 -13.35 -2.27
N VAL A 279 10.24 -12.98 -1.41
CA VAL A 279 10.74 -11.60 -1.29
C VAL A 279 11.32 -11.12 -2.61
N THR A 280 12.20 -11.91 -3.25
CA THR A 280 12.75 -11.61 -4.58
C THR A 280 11.64 -11.46 -5.61
N LYS A 281 10.66 -12.37 -5.63
CA LYS A 281 9.52 -12.29 -6.56
C LYS A 281 8.71 -10.99 -6.38
N TYR A 282 8.47 -10.54 -5.15
CA TYR A 282 7.76 -9.28 -4.91
C TYR A 282 8.58 -8.08 -5.38
N ARG A 283 9.88 -8.09 -5.13
CA ARG A 283 10.79 -7.07 -5.65
C ARG A 283 10.75 -7.01 -7.18
N ASP A 284 10.81 -8.15 -7.85
CA ASP A 284 10.71 -8.22 -9.32
C ASP A 284 9.36 -7.69 -9.85
N ILE A 285 8.26 -7.92 -9.14
CA ILE A 285 6.94 -7.38 -9.50
C ILE A 285 6.93 -5.85 -9.34
N ILE A 286 7.49 -5.32 -8.26
CA ILE A 286 7.60 -3.88 -8.04
C ILE A 286 8.42 -3.27 -9.18
N ASP A 287 9.60 -3.81 -9.43
CA ASP A 287 10.56 -3.25 -10.37
C ASP A 287 10.12 -3.40 -11.82
N SER A 288 9.48 -4.52 -12.19
CA SER A 288 9.12 -4.80 -13.59
C SER A 288 7.67 -4.46 -13.97
N ALA A 289 6.74 -4.35 -13.01
CA ALA A 289 5.33 -4.10 -13.28
C ALA A 289 4.82 -2.80 -12.65
N VAL A 290 5.02 -2.60 -11.35
CA VAL A 290 4.49 -1.42 -10.63
C VAL A 290 5.16 -0.15 -11.15
N ARG A 291 6.51 -0.13 -11.25
CA ARG A 291 7.26 1.02 -11.77
C ARG A 291 6.90 1.43 -13.19
N TYR A 292 6.40 0.49 -14.00
CA TYR A 292 6.07 0.70 -15.41
C TYR A 292 4.59 1.05 -15.64
N LEU A 293 3.83 1.33 -14.59
CA LEU A 293 2.45 1.83 -14.69
C LEU A 293 2.38 3.21 -15.34
N ALA A 294 3.31 4.11 -14.99
CA ALA A 294 3.31 5.48 -15.48
C ALA A 294 3.55 5.59 -16.99
N LYS A 295 3.30 6.80 -17.51
CA LYS A 295 3.74 7.17 -18.85
C LYS A 295 5.24 7.45 -18.82
N ARG A 296 5.95 7.04 -19.86
CA ARG A 296 7.40 7.24 -19.95
C ARG A 296 7.72 8.75 -19.87
N GLY A 297 8.62 9.11 -18.96
CA GLY A 297 9.06 10.50 -18.74
C GLY A 297 8.14 11.32 -17.84
N GLU A 298 7.05 10.73 -17.33
CA GLU A 298 6.20 11.38 -16.33
C GLU A 298 6.58 10.90 -14.92
N LYS A 299 6.23 11.73 -13.92
CA LYS A 299 6.43 11.40 -12.51
C LYS A 299 5.64 10.15 -12.12
N PHE A 300 6.19 9.34 -11.23
CA PHE A 300 5.49 8.22 -10.63
C PHE A 300 5.93 8.04 -9.18
N GLY A 301 4.97 7.86 -8.28
CA GLY A 301 5.21 7.67 -6.86
C GLY A 301 4.91 6.25 -6.39
N ILE A 302 5.76 5.68 -5.52
CA ILE A 302 5.47 4.40 -4.86
C ILE A 302 5.53 4.58 -3.35
N LEU A 303 4.40 4.35 -2.69
CA LEU A 303 4.29 4.29 -1.24
C LEU A 303 4.28 2.84 -0.80
N PHE A 304 5.16 2.47 0.12
CA PHE A 304 5.20 1.14 0.73
C PHE A 304 5.07 1.24 2.25
N PRO A 305 3.83 1.38 2.76
CA PRO A 305 3.55 1.21 4.19
C PRO A 305 3.63 -0.28 4.56
N ALA A 306 4.53 -0.60 5.48
CA ALA A 306 4.75 -1.96 5.92
C ALA A 306 5.16 -2.03 7.40
N THR A 307 5.18 -3.24 7.93
CA THR A 307 5.77 -3.57 9.22
C THR A 307 6.84 -4.62 8.97
N VAL A 308 8.01 -4.48 9.60
CA VAL A 308 9.09 -5.48 9.54
C VAL A 308 8.64 -6.73 10.31
N ILE A 309 8.77 -7.91 9.69
CA ILE A 309 8.36 -9.19 10.29
C ILE A 309 9.61 -10.01 10.61
N GLU A 310 10.46 -10.25 9.60
CA GLU A 310 11.71 -11.02 9.73
C GLU A 310 12.88 -10.16 9.24
N SER A 311 14.09 -10.49 9.70
CA SER A 311 15.32 -9.85 9.24
C SER A 311 15.49 -10.08 7.75
N ASN A 312 15.87 -9.02 7.04
CA ASN A 312 16.08 -9.06 5.59
C ASN A 312 14.82 -9.43 4.77
N ASP A 313 13.61 -9.26 5.32
CA ASP A 313 12.37 -9.33 4.55
C ASP A 313 12.20 -8.12 3.60
N LEU A 314 11.11 -8.07 2.82
CA LEU A 314 10.92 -7.00 1.84
C LEU A 314 10.83 -5.62 2.50
N ALA A 315 10.14 -5.51 3.64
CA ALA A 315 10.01 -4.28 4.40
C ALA A 315 11.37 -3.81 4.94
N ASP A 316 12.13 -4.75 5.51
CA ASP A 316 13.44 -4.48 6.06
C ASP A 316 14.43 -4.02 4.98
N GLN A 317 14.45 -4.71 3.83
CA GLN A 317 15.27 -4.34 2.69
C GLN A 317 14.91 -2.96 2.14
N LEU A 318 13.66 -2.74 1.72
CA LEU A 318 13.25 -1.48 1.07
C LEU A 318 13.29 -0.29 2.03
N GLY A 319 13.07 -0.51 3.33
CA GLY A 319 13.20 0.54 4.34
C GLY A 319 14.64 0.85 4.76
N ASN A 320 15.63 0.05 4.35
CA ASN A 320 17.03 0.27 4.67
C ASN A 320 17.68 1.23 3.67
N ARG A 321 18.01 2.45 4.14
CA ARG A 321 18.61 3.51 3.32
C ARG A 321 20.01 3.20 2.80
N ALA A 322 20.75 2.30 3.46
CA ALA A 322 22.07 1.89 2.98
C ALA A 322 21.96 0.90 1.81
N LEU A 323 20.93 0.05 1.82
CA LEU A 323 20.70 -0.93 0.76
C LEU A 323 19.89 -0.35 -0.41
N ASN A 324 18.87 0.47 -0.12
CA ASN A 324 17.93 1.01 -1.09
C ASN A 324 17.65 2.49 -0.80
N PRO A 325 18.63 3.40 -1.02
CA PRO A 325 18.50 4.83 -0.72
C PRO A 325 17.35 5.50 -1.47
N GLU A 326 16.99 5.01 -2.66
CA GLU A 326 15.90 5.53 -3.49
C GLU A 326 14.52 5.43 -2.82
N TRP A 327 14.35 4.48 -1.90
CA TRP A 327 13.10 4.29 -1.12
C TRP A 327 12.96 5.23 0.07
N ARG A 328 13.97 6.07 0.35
CA ARG A 328 13.92 7.13 1.39
C ARG A 328 13.37 6.65 2.74
N GLY A 329 13.66 5.40 3.13
CA GLY A 329 12.95 4.69 4.19
C GLY A 329 12.75 5.49 5.49
N ILE A 330 11.53 5.49 6.02
CA ILE A 330 11.19 6.05 7.34
C ILE A 330 10.91 4.86 8.27
N ARG A 331 11.69 4.70 9.33
CA ARG A 331 11.51 3.64 10.33
C ARG A 331 11.28 4.25 11.70
N VAL A 332 10.14 3.93 12.31
CA VAL A 332 9.73 4.49 13.60
C VAL A 332 9.55 3.35 14.62
N PRO A 333 10.54 3.08 15.49
CA PRO A 333 10.38 2.15 16.61
C PRO A 333 9.41 2.70 17.66
N MET A 334 8.70 1.83 18.38
CA MET A 334 7.83 2.24 19.50
C MET A 334 8.64 2.94 20.60
N VAL A 335 9.80 2.39 20.96
CA VAL A 335 10.75 2.99 21.91
C VAL A 335 11.88 3.62 21.10
N GLN A 336 11.89 4.95 21.03
CA GLN A 336 12.90 5.73 20.29
C GLN A 336 14.23 5.76 21.05
N LYS A 337 14.15 5.84 22.39
CA LYS A 337 15.30 5.86 23.27
C LYS A 337 15.04 5.00 24.50
N TRP A 338 16.01 4.16 24.80
CA TRP A 338 16.04 3.35 26.01
C TRP A 338 16.86 4.06 27.10
N PRO A 339 16.51 3.88 28.38
CA PRO A 339 17.35 4.35 29.48
C PRO A 339 18.66 3.55 29.55
N GLU A 340 19.62 4.07 30.33
CA GLU A 340 20.89 3.39 30.57
C GLU A 340 20.69 1.99 31.16
N GLY A 341 21.42 1.01 30.62
CA GLY A 341 21.29 -0.39 31.01
C GLY A 341 20.08 -1.11 30.40
N MET A 342 19.35 -0.50 29.47
CA MET A 342 18.24 -1.15 28.78
C MET A 342 18.36 -1.01 27.27
N SER A 343 17.88 -2.02 26.56
CA SER A 343 17.82 -2.03 25.10
C SER A 343 16.67 -2.91 24.63
N ASN A 344 16.53 -3.02 23.32
CA ASN A 344 15.67 -4.03 22.71
C ASN A 344 16.00 -5.41 23.28
N VAL A 345 17.27 -5.79 23.31
CA VAL A 345 17.73 -7.16 23.62
C VAL A 345 17.81 -7.40 25.13
N GLU A 346 18.49 -6.52 25.86
CA GLU A 346 18.93 -6.78 27.23
C GLU A 346 18.48 -5.70 28.22
N VAL A 347 18.28 -6.11 29.47
CA VAL A 347 18.09 -5.24 30.65
C VAL A 347 19.13 -5.64 31.70
N THR A 348 20.11 -4.76 31.94
CA THR A 348 21.22 -4.95 32.88
C THR A 348 20.95 -4.24 34.22
N ASP A 349 21.89 -4.29 35.16
CA ASP A 349 21.84 -3.60 36.45
C ASP A 349 22.57 -2.24 36.47
N ALA A 350 22.89 -1.70 35.28
CA ALA A 350 23.72 -0.51 35.13
C ALA A 350 23.10 0.79 35.67
N SER A 351 21.77 0.88 35.80
CA SER A 351 21.09 2.06 36.33
C SER A 351 20.06 1.72 37.42
N GLU A 352 19.57 2.72 38.15
CA GLU A 352 18.44 2.51 39.06
C GLU A 352 17.16 2.09 38.31
N THR A 353 16.87 2.73 37.18
CA THR A 353 15.75 2.40 36.29
C THR A 353 15.82 0.95 35.82
N SER A 354 16.97 0.49 35.33
CA SER A 354 17.13 -0.87 34.81
C SER A 354 17.00 -1.92 35.92
N ARG A 355 17.55 -1.66 37.12
CA ARG A 355 17.36 -2.51 38.32
C ARG A 355 15.90 -2.60 38.76
N LEU A 356 15.15 -1.50 38.68
CA LEU A 356 13.72 -1.50 38.98
C LEU A 356 12.93 -2.33 37.95
N TRP A 357 13.31 -2.29 36.67
CA TRP A 357 12.70 -3.13 35.65
C TRP A 357 13.04 -4.62 35.82
N GLN A 358 14.28 -4.99 36.18
CA GLN A 358 14.60 -6.37 36.56
C GLN A 358 13.76 -6.85 37.75
N ARG A 359 13.58 -5.99 38.77
CA ARG A 359 12.71 -6.31 39.91
C ARG A 359 11.24 -6.43 39.51
N TYR A 360 10.77 -5.58 38.60
CA TYR A 360 9.42 -5.66 38.05
C TYR A 360 9.17 -7.02 37.38
N GLU A 361 10.12 -7.54 36.61
CA GLU A 361 10.02 -8.86 35.98
C GLU A 361 9.83 -9.98 37.04
N MET A 362 10.58 -9.93 38.15
CA MET A 362 10.43 -10.88 39.26
C MET A 362 9.04 -10.79 39.92
N GLU A 363 8.54 -9.57 40.18
CA GLU A 363 7.20 -9.37 40.75
C GLU A 363 6.10 -9.81 39.77
N ARG A 364 6.31 -9.63 38.46
CA ARG A 364 5.39 -10.06 37.41
C ARG A 364 5.26 -11.57 37.35
N GLU A 365 6.38 -12.30 37.35
CA GLU A 365 6.36 -13.77 37.40
C GLU A 365 5.66 -14.28 38.65
N LYS A 366 5.99 -13.70 39.81
CA LYS A 366 5.38 -14.07 41.09
C LYS A 366 3.86 -13.83 41.09
N SER A 367 3.43 -12.65 40.64
CA SER A 367 2.01 -12.30 40.49
C SER A 367 1.29 -13.29 39.60
N MET A 368 1.87 -13.63 38.44
CA MET A 368 1.27 -14.61 37.52
C MET A 368 1.17 -16.00 38.14
N ARG A 369 2.19 -16.45 38.89
CA ARG A 369 2.17 -17.77 39.57
C ARG A 369 1.11 -17.85 40.68
N ILE A 370 0.90 -16.78 41.44
CA ILE A 370 -0.01 -16.78 42.61
C ILE A 370 -1.44 -16.43 42.20
N HIS A 371 -1.61 -15.44 41.31
CA HIS A 371 -2.90 -14.81 41.01
C HIS A 371 -3.41 -15.07 39.59
N GLY A 372 -2.55 -15.55 38.68
CA GLY A 372 -2.88 -15.69 37.26
C GLY A 372 -2.96 -14.36 36.50
N ASP A 373 -2.53 -13.25 37.11
CA ASP A 373 -2.47 -11.93 36.50
C ASP A 373 -1.26 -11.11 37.02
N ILE A 374 -1.08 -9.89 36.52
CA ILE A 374 0.06 -9.01 36.82
C ILE A 374 -0.26 -7.94 37.89
N ARG A 375 -1.29 -8.13 38.74
CA ARG A 375 -1.74 -7.09 39.67
C ARG A 375 -0.65 -6.56 40.62
N ASP A 376 0.24 -7.44 41.10
CA ASP A 376 1.29 -7.03 42.05
C ASP A 376 2.40 -6.27 41.35
N ALA A 377 2.77 -6.70 40.14
CA ALA A 377 3.73 -5.98 39.30
C ALA A 377 3.22 -4.60 38.92
N VAL A 378 1.95 -4.47 38.51
CA VAL A 378 1.33 -3.17 38.22
C VAL A 378 1.33 -2.27 39.47
N LYS A 379 1.09 -2.83 40.66
CA LYS A 379 1.18 -2.08 41.93
C LYS A 379 2.61 -1.61 42.20
N PHE A 380 3.61 -2.47 41.98
CA PHE A 380 5.02 -2.13 42.10
C PHE A 380 5.41 -1.02 41.11
N TYR A 381 5.03 -1.15 39.83
CA TYR A 381 5.29 -0.15 38.80
C TYR A 381 4.64 1.20 39.16
N ARG A 382 3.37 1.22 39.55
CA ARG A 382 2.69 2.47 39.94
C ARG A 382 3.37 3.19 41.09
N LYS A 383 3.95 2.45 42.05
CA LYS A 383 4.70 3.03 43.17
C LYS A 383 6.03 3.66 42.74
N ASN A 384 6.68 3.10 41.72
CA ASN A 384 8.01 3.50 41.27
C ASN A 384 8.01 4.20 39.90
N ARG A 385 6.83 4.60 39.40
CA ARG A 385 6.63 5.05 38.01
C ARG A 385 7.61 6.12 37.57
N VAL A 386 7.84 7.14 38.41
CA VAL A 386 8.71 8.28 38.06
C VAL A 386 10.11 7.80 37.68
N LEU A 387 10.70 6.90 38.47
CA LEU A 387 12.04 6.36 38.22
C LEU A 387 12.04 5.30 37.11
N MET A 388 10.96 4.53 36.98
CA MET A 388 10.84 3.48 35.97
C MET A 388 10.58 4.04 34.55
N ASP A 389 9.93 5.20 34.44
CA ASP A 389 9.69 5.90 33.17
C ASP A 389 10.87 6.77 32.75
N GLU A 390 11.82 7.04 33.65
CA GLU A 390 12.97 7.90 33.40
C GLU A 390 13.85 7.37 32.26
N GLY A 391 14.26 8.25 31.35
CA GLY A 391 15.14 7.93 30.22
C GLY A 391 14.46 7.28 29.01
N PHE A 392 13.18 6.86 29.12
CA PHE A 392 12.41 6.39 27.97
C PHE A 392 11.94 7.55 27.10
N GLU A 393 12.08 7.40 25.78
CA GLU A 393 11.40 8.25 24.80
C GLU A 393 10.59 7.35 23.85
N LEU A 394 9.27 7.54 23.81
CA LEU A 394 8.36 6.74 22.98
C LEU A 394 7.92 7.52 21.75
N ALA A 395 7.72 6.82 20.63
CA ALA A 395 7.32 7.46 19.39
C ALA A 395 5.90 8.05 19.44
N TRP A 396 4.96 7.40 20.14
CA TRP A 396 3.57 7.87 20.22
C TRP A 396 2.96 7.58 21.60
N PRO A 397 3.28 8.38 22.64
CA PRO A 397 2.83 8.17 24.00
C PRO A 397 1.31 8.09 24.20
N GLU A 398 0.53 8.65 23.27
CA GLU A 398 -0.93 8.76 23.31
C GLU A 398 -1.61 7.52 22.73
N ASN A 399 -0.87 6.67 22.01
CA ASN A 399 -1.38 5.46 21.38
C ASN A 399 -0.99 4.21 22.17
N PHE A 400 -1.55 4.11 23.38
CA PHE A 400 -1.43 2.92 24.23
C PHE A 400 -2.79 2.41 24.69
N GLU A 401 -2.88 1.10 24.96
CA GLU A 401 -4.11 0.52 25.51
C GLU A 401 -4.33 0.93 26.96
N ARG A 402 -5.53 1.41 27.29
CA ARG A 402 -5.90 1.89 28.64
C ARG A 402 -5.84 0.84 29.75
N LYS A 403 -5.67 -0.45 29.40
CA LYS A 403 -5.45 -1.53 30.37
C LYS A 403 -4.07 -1.43 31.03
N TYR A 404 -3.10 -0.78 30.37
CA TYR A 404 -1.77 -0.55 30.91
C TYR A 404 -1.71 0.76 31.73
N ALA A 405 -0.80 0.81 32.69
CA ALA A 405 -0.68 1.96 33.60
C ALA A 405 -0.08 3.21 32.93
N SER A 406 0.66 3.04 31.84
CA SER A 406 1.30 4.10 31.06
C SER A 406 1.73 3.50 29.70
N PRO A 407 2.14 4.34 28.72
CA PRO A 407 2.69 3.84 27.46
C PRO A 407 4.07 3.15 27.64
N VAL A 408 4.88 3.55 28.64
CA VAL A 408 6.14 2.86 28.96
C VAL A 408 5.85 1.46 29.52
N HIS A 409 4.86 1.36 30.40
CA HIS A 409 4.42 0.08 30.94
C HIS A 409 3.88 -0.84 29.84
N GLU A 410 3.13 -0.33 28.86
CA GLU A 410 2.73 -1.11 27.69
C GLU A 410 3.95 -1.61 26.90
N ALA A 411 4.90 -0.73 26.58
CA ALA A 411 6.10 -1.11 25.83
C ALA A 411 6.86 -2.26 26.53
N MET A 412 7.03 -2.17 27.84
CA MET A 412 7.71 -3.19 28.64
C MET A 412 6.90 -4.49 28.77
N GLU A 413 5.58 -4.40 28.92
CA GLU A 413 4.72 -5.59 28.92
C GLU A 413 4.74 -6.31 27.57
N LEU A 414 4.66 -5.57 26.45
CA LEU A 414 4.73 -6.16 25.11
C LEU A 414 6.09 -6.84 24.89
N ARG A 415 7.18 -6.22 25.33
CA ARG A 415 8.53 -6.81 25.29
C ARG A 415 8.60 -8.10 26.09
N TYR A 416 8.03 -8.12 27.29
CA TYR A 416 8.06 -9.30 28.17
C TYR A 416 7.16 -10.44 27.69
N ILE A 417 5.97 -10.14 27.15
CA ILE A 417 5.02 -11.15 26.65
C ILE A 417 5.62 -11.93 25.47
N SER A 418 6.22 -11.23 24.52
CA SER A 418 6.88 -11.86 23.39
C SER A 418 7.92 -10.91 22.81
N HIS A 419 9.17 -11.18 23.15
CA HIS A 419 10.29 -10.37 22.68
C HIS A 419 10.38 -10.36 21.13
N LYS A 420 10.23 -11.51 20.49
CA LYS A 420 10.16 -11.62 19.01
C LYS A 420 9.05 -10.74 18.41
N ALA A 421 7.85 -10.77 18.98
CA ALA A 421 6.73 -9.97 18.50
C ALA A 421 6.94 -8.46 18.76
N PHE A 422 7.60 -8.11 19.86
CA PHE A 422 7.95 -6.73 20.19
C PHE A 422 8.96 -6.15 19.20
N LEU A 423 10.02 -6.89 18.87
CA LEU A 423 11.02 -6.45 17.88
C LEU A 423 10.37 -6.13 16.52
N SER A 424 9.62 -7.10 15.99
CA SER A 424 8.93 -6.97 14.69
C SER A 424 7.83 -5.91 14.71
N ASN A 425 6.78 -6.13 15.51
CA ASN A 425 5.55 -5.33 15.44
C ASN A 425 5.70 -3.95 16.08
N CYS A 426 6.64 -3.75 17.01
CA CYS A 426 6.79 -2.50 17.75
C CYS A 426 8.08 -1.76 17.40
N GLN A 427 9.23 -2.43 17.39
CA GLN A 427 10.53 -1.80 17.16
C GLN A 427 10.93 -1.69 15.69
N GLN A 428 10.18 -2.33 14.79
CA GLN A 428 10.50 -2.41 13.36
C GLN A 428 11.88 -3.04 13.14
N VAL A 429 12.20 -4.11 13.85
CA VAL A 429 13.43 -4.92 13.70
C VAL A 429 13.02 -6.37 13.48
N GLY A 430 13.76 -7.14 12.67
CA GLY A 430 13.45 -8.55 12.42
C GLY A 430 13.25 -9.34 13.72
N GLY A 431 12.17 -10.12 13.80
CA GLY A 431 11.86 -10.89 15.00
C GLY A 431 12.81 -12.06 15.26
N ASP A 432 13.50 -12.54 14.22
CA ASP A 432 14.48 -13.62 14.24
C ASP A 432 15.90 -13.18 14.65
N VAL A 433 16.14 -11.89 14.93
CA VAL A 433 17.45 -11.41 15.44
C VAL A 433 17.84 -12.11 16.75
N LEU A 434 16.88 -12.63 17.51
CA LEU A 434 17.14 -13.41 18.74
C LEU A 434 17.32 -14.92 18.49
N GLU A 435 16.97 -15.42 17.31
CA GLU A 435 17.12 -16.83 16.93
C GLU A 435 18.53 -17.18 16.43
N GLU A 436 19.50 -16.23 16.47
CA GLU A 436 20.91 -16.46 16.16
C GLU A 436 21.61 -17.55 17.00
N ALA A 437 20.92 -18.13 18.00
CA ALA A 437 21.38 -19.35 18.69
C ALA A 437 21.22 -20.65 17.87
N GLN A 438 20.57 -20.64 16.70
CA GLN A 438 20.64 -21.74 15.74
C GLN A 438 21.36 -21.28 14.47
N ALA A 439 22.65 -21.62 14.39
CA ALA A 439 23.56 -21.34 13.28
C ALA A 439 22.92 -21.58 11.90
N ARG A 440 22.35 -20.53 11.30
CA ARG A 440 22.01 -20.53 9.88
C ARG A 440 23.29 -20.25 9.12
N ILE A 441 23.75 -21.24 8.34
CA ILE A 441 24.88 -21.07 7.43
C ILE A 441 24.53 -19.95 6.44
N THR A 442 25.25 -18.85 6.49
CA THR A 442 25.10 -17.71 5.58
C THR A 442 25.76 -18.02 4.23
N ALA A 443 25.33 -17.36 3.15
CA ALA A 443 25.96 -17.50 1.84
C ALA A 443 27.46 -17.19 1.87
N ARG A 444 27.87 -16.23 2.71
CA ARG A 444 29.27 -15.87 2.93
C ARG A 444 30.05 -17.02 3.59
N GLU A 445 29.51 -17.64 4.64
CA GLU A 445 30.13 -18.79 5.29
C GLU A 445 30.20 -20.00 4.34
N LEU A 446 29.19 -20.20 3.48
CA LEU A 446 29.21 -21.23 2.45
C LEU A 446 30.31 -20.98 1.41
N MET A 447 30.50 -19.73 0.98
CA MET A 447 31.56 -19.35 0.01
C MET A 447 32.97 -19.62 0.53
N HIS A 448 33.16 -19.64 1.85
CA HIS A 448 34.44 -19.97 2.48
C HIS A 448 34.67 -21.48 2.62
N LYS A 449 33.65 -22.33 2.41
CA LYS A 449 33.80 -23.79 2.39
C LYS A 449 34.18 -24.27 0.98
N GLN A 450 35.42 -24.03 0.58
CA GLN A 450 35.99 -24.54 -0.66
C GLN A 450 36.87 -25.77 -0.38
N ALA A 451 36.79 -26.77 -1.24
CA ALA A 451 37.75 -27.88 -1.25
C ALA A 451 38.89 -27.52 -2.21
N GLU A 452 40.14 -27.70 -1.79
CA GLU A 452 41.33 -27.43 -2.61
C GLU A 452 41.66 -28.57 -3.58
N THR A 453 40.86 -29.64 -3.58
CA THR A 453 41.07 -30.81 -4.43
C THR A 453 40.78 -30.48 -5.91
N PRO A 454 41.74 -30.71 -6.83
CA PRO A 454 41.51 -30.51 -8.25
C PRO A 454 40.38 -31.40 -8.79
N ARG A 455 39.64 -30.91 -9.79
CA ARG A 455 38.61 -31.70 -10.47
C ARG A 455 39.22 -32.98 -11.06
N GLY A 456 38.52 -34.10 -10.92
CA GLY A 456 38.96 -35.43 -11.34
C GLY A 456 39.91 -36.13 -10.36
N VAL A 457 40.27 -35.48 -9.25
CA VAL A 457 41.13 -36.07 -8.21
C VAL A 457 40.28 -36.54 -7.04
N VAL A 458 40.48 -37.79 -6.64
CA VAL A 458 39.85 -38.37 -5.45
C VAL A 458 40.79 -38.17 -4.26
N PRO A 459 40.35 -37.53 -3.16
CA PRO A 459 41.15 -37.38 -1.94
C PRO A 459 41.63 -38.72 -1.36
N GLU A 460 42.79 -38.73 -0.72
CA GLU A 460 43.42 -39.95 -0.19
C GLU A 460 42.60 -40.60 0.94
N ASP A 461 41.83 -39.81 1.69
CA ASP A 461 40.95 -40.26 2.78
C ASP A 461 39.57 -40.76 2.30
N THR A 462 39.38 -40.91 0.99
CA THR A 462 38.11 -41.35 0.40
C THR A 462 37.84 -42.83 0.66
N GLN A 463 36.71 -43.14 1.29
CA GLN A 463 36.23 -44.51 1.42
C GLN A 463 35.21 -44.90 0.36
N LYS A 464 34.38 -43.94 -0.06
CA LYS A 464 33.31 -44.17 -1.03
C LYS A 464 33.27 -43.05 -2.06
N VAL A 465 33.07 -43.44 -3.30
CA VAL A 465 32.71 -42.51 -4.38
C VAL A 465 31.21 -42.69 -4.64
N VAL A 466 30.47 -41.59 -4.57
CA VAL A 466 29.01 -41.57 -4.77
C VAL A 466 28.69 -40.66 -5.94
N GLY A 467 28.02 -41.21 -6.96
CA GLY A 467 27.52 -40.44 -8.09
C GLY A 467 26.03 -40.18 -7.95
N PHE A 468 25.63 -38.93 -8.18
CA PHE A 468 24.24 -38.55 -8.35
C PHE A 468 24.03 -38.14 -9.79
N ILE A 469 22.96 -38.65 -10.39
CA ILE A 469 22.52 -38.29 -11.73
C ILE A 469 21.09 -37.80 -11.62
N ASP A 470 20.88 -36.56 -12.04
CA ASP A 470 19.56 -35.98 -12.23
C ASP A 470 19.19 -36.11 -13.71
N ILE A 471 18.13 -36.88 -13.97
CA ILE A 471 17.66 -37.22 -15.31
C ILE A 471 16.67 -36.16 -15.73
N GLN A 472 17.08 -35.28 -16.64
CA GLN A 472 16.20 -34.32 -17.30
C GLN A 472 15.74 -34.88 -18.65
N ASP A 473 14.70 -34.29 -19.24
CA ASP A 473 14.13 -34.76 -20.51
C ASP A 473 15.15 -34.67 -21.66
N GLU A 474 16.02 -33.64 -21.68
CA GLU A 474 16.96 -33.37 -22.78
C GLU A 474 18.44 -33.70 -22.48
N TYR A 475 18.83 -33.93 -21.22
CA TYR A 475 20.22 -34.23 -20.82
C TYR A 475 20.28 -34.84 -19.41
N PHE A 476 21.43 -35.40 -19.03
CA PHE A 476 21.68 -35.84 -17.66
C PHE A 476 22.63 -34.87 -16.97
N ALA A 477 22.25 -34.33 -15.80
CA ALA A 477 23.17 -33.61 -14.94
C ALA A 477 23.77 -34.59 -13.93
N TYR A 478 25.06 -34.50 -13.66
CA TYR A 478 25.70 -35.38 -12.68
C TYR A 478 26.63 -34.63 -11.74
N VAL A 479 26.81 -35.20 -10.55
CA VAL A 479 27.82 -34.81 -9.57
C VAL A 479 28.41 -36.06 -8.93
N ILE A 480 29.73 -36.08 -8.79
CA ILE A 480 30.49 -37.14 -8.15
C ILE A 480 31.08 -36.58 -6.86
N LEU A 481 30.82 -37.29 -5.76
CA LEU A 481 31.32 -36.99 -4.43
C LEU A 481 32.29 -38.08 -4.00
N ALA A 482 33.44 -37.66 -3.48
CA ALA A 482 34.30 -38.51 -2.67
C ALA A 482 33.96 -38.30 -1.19
N VAL A 483 33.67 -39.39 -0.47
CA VAL A 483 33.22 -39.37 0.92
C VAL A 483 34.22 -40.13 1.80
N GLY A 484 34.77 -39.45 2.79
CA GLY A 484 35.68 -40.02 3.80
C GLY A 484 34.97 -40.55 5.04
N GLU A 485 35.72 -41.17 5.96
CA GLU A 485 35.19 -41.81 7.18
C GLU A 485 34.39 -40.87 8.08
N ASN A 486 34.80 -39.60 8.14
CA ASN A 486 34.17 -38.59 9.00
C ASN A 486 32.94 -37.92 8.37
N PHE A 487 32.38 -38.51 7.31
CA PHE A 487 31.31 -37.92 6.49
C PHE A 487 31.70 -36.60 5.80
N THR A 488 32.99 -36.27 5.74
CA THR A 488 33.50 -35.20 4.87
C THR A 488 33.29 -35.61 3.43
N ALA A 489 32.62 -34.77 2.64
CA ALA A 489 32.37 -35.00 1.24
C ALA A 489 33.00 -33.89 0.38
N THR A 490 33.76 -34.29 -0.63
CA THR A 490 34.39 -33.40 -1.60
C THR A 490 33.80 -33.66 -2.98
N VAL A 491 33.36 -32.61 -3.67
CA VAL A 491 32.94 -32.71 -5.07
C VAL A 491 34.17 -32.93 -5.93
N THR A 492 34.29 -34.11 -6.55
CA THR A 492 35.45 -34.45 -7.38
C THR A 492 35.18 -34.24 -8.86
N ASP A 493 33.93 -34.42 -9.31
CA ASP A 493 33.52 -34.13 -10.68
C ASP A 493 32.05 -33.71 -10.74
N TYR A 494 31.67 -32.95 -11.75
CA TYR A 494 30.29 -32.55 -12.03
C TYR A 494 30.15 -32.08 -13.47
N GLY A 495 28.99 -32.28 -14.08
CA GLY A 495 28.79 -31.88 -15.46
C GLY A 495 27.46 -32.35 -16.04
N THR A 496 27.41 -32.44 -17.37
CA THR A 496 26.26 -32.92 -18.12
C THR A 496 26.65 -34.03 -19.10
N TYR A 497 25.68 -34.86 -19.46
CA TYR A 497 25.75 -35.76 -20.61
C TYR A 497 24.60 -35.45 -21.59
N PRO A 498 24.87 -35.16 -22.88
CA PRO A 498 26.20 -34.97 -23.47
C PRO A 498 26.98 -33.80 -22.85
N GLU A 499 28.31 -33.83 -22.94
CA GLU A 499 29.18 -32.81 -22.34
C GLU A 499 29.03 -31.49 -23.08
N VAL A 500 28.85 -30.39 -22.33
CA VAL A 500 28.75 -29.05 -22.90
C VAL A 500 29.77 -28.15 -22.22
N GLY A 501 30.69 -27.58 -22.99
CA GLY A 501 31.87 -26.87 -22.48
C GLY A 501 31.66 -25.51 -21.79
N THR A 502 30.47 -25.19 -21.28
CA THR A 502 30.18 -23.89 -20.61
C THR A 502 29.61 -24.10 -19.21
N GLN A 503 30.09 -23.46 -18.14
CA GLN A 503 29.58 -23.74 -16.78
C GLN A 503 28.15 -23.23 -16.49
N PHE A 504 27.56 -22.46 -17.42
CA PHE A 504 26.22 -21.89 -17.31
C PHE A 504 25.46 -22.06 -18.62
N TYR A 505 24.22 -22.55 -18.55
CA TYR A 505 23.39 -22.79 -19.72
C TYR A 505 21.98 -22.25 -19.51
N ARG A 506 21.39 -21.65 -20.55
CA ARG A 506 20.00 -21.18 -20.55
C ARG A 506 19.10 -22.23 -21.18
N ARG A 507 17.85 -22.32 -20.72
CA ARG A 507 16.83 -23.26 -21.22
C ARG A 507 16.71 -23.33 -22.76
N ARG A 508 16.90 -22.22 -23.46
CA ARG A 508 16.87 -22.17 -24.94
C ARG A 508 18.01 -22.97 -25.60
N GLN A 509 19.17 -23.08 -24.96
CA GLN A 509 20.34 -23.83 -25.46
C GLN A 509 20.17 -25.33 -25.26
N MET A 510 19.44 -25.75 -24.22
CA MET A 510 19.22 -27.16 -23.89
C MET A 510 18.34 -27.88 -24.92
N ASN A 511 17.41 -27.17 -25.58
CA ASN A 511 16.56 -27.74 -26.64
C ASN A 511 17.33 -28.24 -27.88
N GLU A 512 18.60 -27.82 -28.03
CA GLU A 512 19.47 -28.23 -29.13
C GLU A 512 20.33 -29.45 -28.76
N TRP A 513 20.32 -29.85 -27.48
CA TRP A 513 21.07 -31.00 -26.99
C TRP A 513 20.20 -32.24 -27.17
N LYS A 514 20.65 -33.16 -28.02
CA LYS A 514 20.00 -34.45 -28.22
C LYS A 514 20.83 -35.51 -27.51
N LEU A 515 20.18 -36.32 -26.67
CA LEU A 515 20.72 -37.55 -26.08
C LEU A 515 21.07 -38.59 -27.15
#